data_AF-A0A351PU73-F1
#
_entry.id   AF-A0A351PU73-F1
#
_cell.length_a   1.000
_cell.length_b   1.000
_cell.length_c   1.000
_cell.angle_alpha   90.00
_cell.angle_beta   90.00
_cell.angle_gamma   90.00
#
_symmetry.space_group_name_H-M   'P 1'
#
loop_
_entity.id
_entity.type
_entity.pdbx_description
1 polymer ?
#
loop_
_entity_poly.entity_id
_entity_poly.type
_entity_poly.pdbx_seq_one_letter_code
_entity_poly.pdbx_strand_id
1 'polypeptide(L)'
;GNSPKVIIYTGTYSGYSASNASVTSYKGVKVGNELNISAGDITIQSYDDALHADYGTKFDTGETGLGTINITGGTVNVAVYSPAATTGGGNRGPRGGMSVQTVSGADAIHADYILNILGGTINIDSAYEGLEANVINISGGRTVLSANDDGINATKGVKTAAVNISGGYVEVTVSPNGDTDGIDSNGTYTQTGGVVITKGPSQSMAAALDTDGTASITGGTLICLGYANVKAGSSVKAYSLSLHSAGSHTVTIDGTQYTFSNASAYSKTTVYSSVTVQ
;
A
#
# COMPACT_ATOMS: atom_id res chain seq x y z
N GLY A 1 1.75 -22.60 17.39
CA GLY A 1 2.22 -21.85 18.57
C GLY A 1 1.35 -20.62 18.70
N ASN A 2 0.90 -20.29 19.91
CA ASN A 2 -0.04 -19.19 20.14
C ASN A 2 0.66 -17.84 19.94
N SER A 3 0.70 -17.35 18.71
CA SER A 3 0.96 -15.94 18.46
C SER A 3 -0.17 -15.12 19.09
N PRO A 4 0.14 -14.04 19.82
CA PRO A 4 -0.90 -13.14 20.31
C PRO A 4 -1.70 -12.61 19.12
N LYS A 5 -3.03 -12.75 19.18
CA LYS A 5 -3.96 -12.34 18.13
C LYS A 5 -4.77 -11.13 18.58
N VAL A 6 -4.81 -10.08 17.76
CA VAL A 6 -5.65 -8.90 17.97
C VAL A 6 -6.63 -8.80 16.81
N ILE A 7 -7.93 -8.69 17.09
CA ILE A 7 -8.96 -8.50 16.08
C ILE A 7 -9.76 -7.24 16.43
N ILE A 8 -9.84 -6.31 15.48
CA ILE A 8 -10.55 -5.04 15.64
C ILE A 8 -11.59 -4.92 14.53
N TYR A 9 -12.84 -4.65 14.91
CA TYR A 9 -13.94 -4.31 14.01
C TYR A 9 -14.49 -2.94 14.42
N THR A 10 -14.55 -1.99 13.49
CA THR A 10 -15.14 -0.67 13.77
C THR A 10 -16.51 -0.52 13.08
N GLY A 11 -17.39 0.33 13.64
CA GLY A 11 -18.75 0.58 13.16
C GLY A 11 -19.88 -0.16 13.90
N THR A 12 -21.11 -0.09 13.39
CA THR A 12 -22.32 -0.62 14.05
C THR A 12 -22.32 -2.14 14.13
N TYR A 13 -21.78 -2.66 15.24
CA TYR A 13 -22.23 -3.93 15.81
C TYR A 13 -23.64 -3.70 16.36
N SER A 14 -24.60 -4.57 16.04
CA SER A 14 -26.04 -4.39 16.35
C SER A 14 -26.40 -4.33 17.85
N GLY A 15 -25.43 -4.20 18.75
CA GLY A 15 -25.61 -4.11 20.20
C GLY A 15 -24.81 -2.99 20.88
N TYR A 16 -24.20 -2.06 20.16
CA TYR A 16 -23.43 -0.96 20.77
C TYR A 16 -23.97 0.42 20.35
N SER A 17 -24.57 1.15 21.30
CA SER A 17 -24.93 2.56 21.16
C SER A 17 -23.91 3.41 21.91
N ALA A 18 -23.06 4.12 21.17
CA ALA A 18 -22.15 5.10 21.78
C ALA A 18 -22.96 6.31 22.28
N SER A 19 -22.79 6.67 23.56
CA SER A 19 -23.57 7.72 24.24
C SER A 19 -23.10 9.15 23.94
N ASN A 20 -22.32 9.38 22.89
CA ASN A 20 -21.91 10.71 22.45
C ASN A 20 -21.62 10.73 20.95
N ALA A 21 -22.57 11.22 20.16
CA ALA A 21 -22.53 11.18 18.70
C ALA A 21 -21.68 12.28 18.03
N SER A 22 -20.63 12.79 18.69
CA SER A 22 -19.63 13.69 18.07
C SER A 22 -18.18 13.17 18.13
N VAL A 23 -17.97 11.89 18.44
CA VAL A 23 -16.65 11.29 18.74
C VAL A 23 -16.44 9.88 18.17
N THR A 24 -17.30 9.41 17.26
CA THR A 24 -17.16 8.06 16.69
C THR A 24 -16.17 8.06 15.52
N SER A 25 -14.91 7.71 15.80
CA SER A 25 -13.95 7.36 14.74
C SER A 25 -14.29 5.99 14.17
N TYR A 26 -14.22 5.86 12.85
CA TYR A 26 -14.31 4.57 12.17
C TYR A 26 -12.92 3.96 11.92
N LYS A 27 -11.85 4.62 12.39
CA LYS A 27 -10.48 4.13 12.26
C LYS A 27 -10.24 2.96 13.22
N GLY A 28 -9.43 1.99 12.81
CA GLY A 28 -9.11 0.80 13.62
C GLY A 28 -8.27 1.14 14.84
N VAL A 29 -7.01 1.52 14.62
CA VAL A 29 -6.07 1.97 15.64
C VAL A 29 -5.57 3.35 15.27
N LYS A 30 -5.93 4.37 16.06
CA LYS A 30 -5.41 5.73 15.93
C LYS A 30 -4.49 6.04 17.12
N VAL A 31 -3.29 6.54 16.84
CA VAL A 31 -2.35 7.03 17.85
C VAL A 31 -2.00 8.48 17.57
N GLY A 32 -1.79 9.28 18.62
CA GLY A 32 -1.41 10.69 18.42
C GLY A 32 0.08 10.91 18.13
N ASN A 33 0.92 9.87 18.23
CA ASN A 33 2.39 10.00 18.19
C ASN A 33 3.04 8.99 17.26
N GLU A 34 3.23 7.76 17.76
CA GLU A 34 3.92 6.69 17.07
C GLU A 34 3.23 5.35 17.35
N LEU A 35 3.04 4.54 16.31
CA LEU A 35 2.56 3.17 16.43
C LEU A 35 3.69 2.19 16.08
N ASN A 36 4.00 1.28 17.01
CA ASN A 36 5.03 0.27 16.84
C ASN A 36 4.42 -1.14 16.83
N ILE A 37 4.54 -1.86 15.71
CA ILE A 37 4.12 -3.26 15.55
C ILE A 37 5.38 -4.12 15.33
N SER A 38 5.72 -4.96 16.31
CA SER A 38 6.92 -5.80 16.27
C SER A 38 6.66 -7.29 16.16
N ALA A 39 5.46 -7.74 16.51
CA ALA A 39 5.06 -9.15 16.48
C ALA A 39 3.53 -9.28 16.57
N GLY A 40 3.04 -10.51 16.48
CA GLY A 40 1.62 -10.86 16.63
C GLY A 40 0.85 -10.91 15.32
N ASP A 41 -0.37 -11.45 15.38
CA ASP A 41 -1.29 -11.51 14.25
C ASP A 41 -2.43 -10.52 14.47
N ILE A 42 -2.41 -9.42 13.74
CA ILE A 42 -3.36 -8.32 13.83
C ILE A 42 -4.31 -8.42 12.63
N THR A 43 -5.61 -8.34 12.88
CA THR A 43 -6.64 -8.26 11.84
C THR A 43 -7.55 -7.08 12.13
N ILE A 44 -7.67 -6.16 11.17
CA ILE A 44 -8.47 -4.96 11.31
C ILE A 44 -9.46 -4.86 10.17
N GLN A 45 -10.71 -4.64 10.53
CA GLN A 45 -11.79 -4.30 9.62
C GLN A 45 -12.37 -2.96 10.05
N SER A 46 -12.26 -1.96 9.18
CA SER A 46 -12.66 -0.60 9.49
C SER A 46 -13.49 0.04 8.38
N TYR A 47 -14.11 1.19 8.67
CA TYR A 47 -14.81 2.00 7.66
C TYR A 47 -14.07 3.29 7.27
N ASP A 48 -12.89 3.46 7.86
CA ASP A 48 -11.94 4.56 7.76
C ASP A 48 -10.57 3.90 8.06
N ASP A 49 -9.50 4.66 8.28
CA ASP A 49 -8.16 4.08 8.30
C ASP A 49 -7.99 2.91 9.26
N ALA A 50 -7.37 1.82 8.82
CA ALA A 50 -7.19 0.70 9.73
C ALA A 50 -6.11 1.02 10.78
N LEU A 51 -5.01 1.64 10.37
CA LEU A 51 -3.95 2.17 11.23
C LEU A 51 -3.70 3.64 10.91
N HIS A 52 -3.66 4.50 11.92
CA HIS A 52 -3.45 5.94 11.75
C HIS A 52 -2.53 6.52 12.83
N ALA A 53 -1.54 7.34 12.44
CA ALA A 53 -0.69 8.08 13.37
C ALA A 53 -0.63 9.59 13.06
N ASP A 54 -1.05 10.43 14.02
CA ASP A 54 -1.18 11.88 13.85
C ASP A 54 0.16 12.60 14.02
N TYR A 55 0.46 13.52 13.09
CA TYR A 55 1.56 14.47 13.23
C TYR A 55 1.07 15.75 13.90
N GLY A 56 1.90 16.39 14.73
CA GLY A 56 1.61 17.72 15.25
C GLY A 56 0.70 17.77 16.49
N THR A 57 0.09 16.66 16.88
CA THR A 57 -0.72 16.55 18.10
C THR A 57 0.09 16.95 19.33
N LYS A 58 -0.42 17.88 20.15
CA LYS A 58 0.25 18.31 21.39
C LYS A 58 -0.18 17.44 22.56
N PHE A 59 0.80 16.89 23.27
CA PHE A 59 0.56 16.11 24.49
C PHE A 59 0.74 16.96 25.74
N ASP A 60 0.10 16.54 26.83
CA ASP A 60 0.26 17.17 28.16
C ASP A 60 1.70 17.15 28.66
N THR A 61 2.53 16.23 28.14
CA THR A 61 3.97 16.15 28.40
C THR A 61 4.78 17.23 27.68
N GLY A 62 4.14 18.04 26.81
CA GLY A 62 4.79 19.05 25.97
C GLY A 62 5.33 18.51 24.64
N GLU A 63 5.36 17.19 24.47
CA GLU A 63 5.80 16.54 23.24
C GLU A 63 4.81 16.75 22.08
N THR A 64 5.29 16.58 20.86
CA THR A 64 4.50 16.69 19.63
C THR A 64 4.46 15.36 18.91
N GLY A 65 3.28 14.98 18.42
CA GLY A 65 3.07 13.77 17.64
C GLY A 65 3.99 13.68 16.44
N LEU A 66 4.69 12.55 16.33
CA LEU A 66 5.62 12.28 15.25
C LEU A 66 4.93 11.85 13.95
N GLY A 67 3.66 11.43 13.99
CA GLY A 67 2.94 10.92 12.82
C GLY A 67 3.62 9.71 12.19
N THR A 68 4.12 8.78 13.02
CA THR A 68 4.98 7.68 12.56
C THR A 68 4.37 6.31 12.84
N ILE A 69 4.43 5.40 11.86
CA ILE A 69 4.08 3.99 12.02
C ILE A 69 5.30 3.14 11.69
N ASN A 70 5.71 2.26 12.60
CA ASN A 70 6.80 1.30 12.40
C ASN A 70 6.27 -0.13 12.47
N ILE A 71 6.46 -0.89 11.39
CA ILE A 71 6.17 -2.32 11.30
C ILE A 71 7.48 -3.06 11.14
N THR A 72 7.90 -3.76 12.20
CA THR A 72 9.19 -4.48 12.27
C THR A 72 9.01 -6.00 12.26
N GLY A 73 7.80 -6.50 12.49
CA GLY A 73 7.48 -7.92 12.51
C GLY A 73 5.98 -8.18 12.69
N GLY A 74 5.61 -9.45 12.81
CA GLY A 74 4.21 -9.88 12.91
C GLY A 74 3.47 -9.92 11.57
N THR A 75 2.17 -10.21 11.63
CA THR A 75 1.25 -10.22 10.49
C THR A 75 0.17 -9.16 10.71
N VAL A 76 -0.03 -8.27 9.75
CA VAL A 76 -1.09 -7.25 9.75
C VAL A 76 -2.00 -7.55 8.57
N ASN A 77 -3.27 -7.87 8.83
CA ASN A 77 -4.29 -8.10 7.82
C ASN A 77 -5.35 -7.00 7.92
N VAL A 78 -5.58 -6.28 6.84
CA VAL A 78 -6.47 -5.12 6.81
C VAL A 78 -7.50 -5.26 5.70
N ALA A 79 -8.74 -4.90 6.02
CA ALA A 79 -9.76 -4.58 5.03
C ALA A 79 -10.52 -3.33 5.49
N VAL A 80 -10.40 -2.24 4.73
CA VAL A 80 -11.23 -1.06 4.88
C VAL A 80 -12.45 -1.20 3.97
N TYR A 81 -13.62 -0.90 4.52
CA TYR A 81 -14.91 -1.02 3.83
C TYR A 81 -15.58 0.33 3.74
N SER A 82 -16.40 0.51 2.72
CA SER A 82 -17.29 1.66 2.69
C SER A 82 -18.52 1.36 3.55
N PRO A 83 -19.00 2.32 4.36
CA PRO A 83 -20.27 2.18 5.04
C PRO A 83 -21.32 1.98 3.95
N ALA A 84 -22.01 0.84 3.99
CA ALA A 84 -22.92 0.45 2.93
C ALA A 84 -23.89 1.60 2.64
N ALA A 85 -23.97 2.05 1.37
CA ALA A 85 -25.22 2.61 0.89
C ALA A 85 -26.29 1.56 1.19
N THR A 86 -27.38 1.99 1.83
CA THR A 86 -28.34 1.23 2.63
C THR A 86 -29.15 0.13 1.92
N THR A 87 -28.62 -0.54 0.90
CA THR A 87 -29.34 -1.60 0.18
C THR A 87 -28.45 -2.82 -0.03
N GLY A 88 -28.61 -3.79 0.87
CA GLY A 88 -28.25 -5.18 0.63
C GLY A 88 -26.86 -5.55 1.15
N GLY A 89 -26.84 -6.38 2.19
CA GLY A 89 -25.62 -7.00 2.69
C GLY A 89 -24.88 -7.75 1.57
N GLY A 90 -23.83 -7.13 1.04
CA GLY A 90 -22.87 -7.77 0.16
C GLY A 90 -21.82 -8.48 1.00
N ASN A 91 -21.71 -9.79 0.82
CA ASN A 91 -20.72 -10.65 1.45
C ASN A 91 -19.30 -10.04 1.39
N ARG A 92 -18.71 -9.84 2.56
CA ARG A 92 -17.29 -9.49 2.76
C ARG A 92 -16.46 -10.77 2.68
N GLY A 93 -16.04 -11.13 1.48
CA GLY A 93 -15.12 -12.26 1.26
C GLY A 93 -13.67 -11.79 1.23
N PRO A 94 -12.73 -12.52 1.85
CA PRO A 94 -11.30 -12.33 1.61
C PRO A 94 -10.97 -12.88 0.21
N ARG A 95 -10.24 -12.11 -0.59
CA ARG A 95 -9.57 -12.53 -1.85
C ARG A 95 -10.49 -12.98 -3.00
N GLY A 96 -11.47 -12.17 -3.41
CA GLY A 96 -12.29 -12.48 -4.59
C GLY A 96 -12.66 -11.31 -5.51
N GLY A 97 -12.49 -10.07 -5.05
CA GLY A 97 -12.78 -8.88 -5.84
C GLY A 97 -12.57 -7.65 -4.97
N MET A 98 -11.94 -6.63 -5.54
CA MET A 98 -11.74 -5.35 -4.89
C MET A 98 -13.10 -4.77 -4.50
N SER A 99 -13.39 -4.71 -3.18
CA SER A 99 -14.62 -4.08 -2.69
C SER A 99 -14.55 -2.60 -3.01
N VAL A 100 -15.50 -2.09 -3.81
CA VAL A 100 -15.55 -0.66 -4.18
C VAL A 100 -15.52 0.19 -2.91
N GLN A 101 -14.47 1.01 -2.78
CA GLN A 101 -14.38 2.02 -1.73
C GLN A 101 -14.85 3.38 -2.25
N THR A 102 -15.78 4.00 -1.54
CA THR A 102 -16.35 5.32 -1.87
C THR A 102 -15.99 6.39 -0.86
N VAL A 103 -15.28 6.04 0.21
CA VAL A 103 -14.81 6.99 1.23
C VAL A 103 -13.39 7.38 0.87
N SER A 104 -13.22 8.57 0.30
CA SER A 104 -11.90 9.14 0.01
C SER A 104 -11.13 9.37 1.32
N GLY A 105 -9.83 9.05 1.33
CA GLY A 105 -8.94 9.13 2.50
C GLY A 105 -9.25 8.12 3.59
N ALA A 106 -9.77 6.94 3.22
CA ALA A 106 -9.99 5.81 4.12
C ALA A 106 -8.99 4.70 3.78
N ASP A 107 -7.81 4.78 4.36
CA ASP A 107 -6.62 4.07 3.87
C ASP A 107 -6.33 2.85 4.73
N ALA A 108 -5.63 1.85 4.20
CA ALA A 108 -5.29 0.73 5.09
C ALA A 108 -4.30 1.18 6.17
N ILE A 109 -3.24 1.90 5.80
CA ILE A 109 -2.23 2.39 6.74
C ILE A 109 -1.90 3.84 6.39
N HIS A 110 -2.29 4.78 7.25
CA HIS A 110 -2.06 6.21 7.10
C HIS A 110 -1.10 6.71 8.19
N ALA A 111 0.07 7.22 7.80
CA ALA A 111 0.97 7.91 8.71
C ALA A 111 1.14 9.36 8.24
N ASP A 112 0.71 10.34 9.03
CA ASP A 112 0.80 11.75 8.63
C ASP A 112 2.23 12.19 8.24
N TYR A 113 3.26 11.50 8.75
CA TYR A 113 4.64 11.79 8.43
C TYR A 113 5.45 10.62 7.86
N ILE A 114 5.71 9.56 8.63
CA ILE A 114 6.61 8.46 8.20
C ILE A 114 5.97 7.10 8.42
N LEU A 115 5.92 6.30 7.36
CA LEU A 115 5.64 4.87 7.43
C LEU A 115 6.92 4.07 7.19
N ASN A 116 7.34 3.28 8.18
CA ASN A 116 8.48 2.37 8.09
C ASN A 116 8.01 0.91 8.11
N ILE A 117 8.28 0.17 7.03
CA ILE A 117 8.08 -1.27 6.94
C ILE A 117 9.46 -1.93 6.89
N LEU A 118 9.93 -2.36 8.06
CA LEU A 118 11.26 -2.95 8.26
C LEU A 118 11.20 -4.49 8.24
N GLY A 119 10.02 -5.07 8.40
CA GLY A 119 9.81 -6.52 8.47
C GLY A 119 8.32 -6.89 8.53
N GLY A 120 8.04 -8.14 8.88
CA GLY A 120 6.66 -8.64 9.02
C GLY A 120 5.95 -8.95 7.69
N THR A 121 4.66 -9.27 7.78
CA THR A 121 3.76 -9.48 6.65
C THR A 121 2.58 -8.53 6.75
N ILE A 122 2.33 -7.76 5.70
CA ILE A 122 1.17 -6.87 5.57
C ILE A 122 0.33 -7.38 4.41
N ASN A 123 -0.94 -7.68 4.68
CA ASN A 123 -1.94 -8.04 3.66
C ASN A 123 -3.08 -7.02 3.73
N ILE A 124 -3.31 -6.30 2.64
CA ILE A 124 -4.42 -5.34 2.52
C ILE A 124 -5.36 -5.87 1.44
N ASP A 125 -6.55 -6.30 1.86
CA ASP A 125 -7.55 -6.88 0.97
C ASP A 125 -8.35 -5.79 0.22
N SER A 126 -8.59 -4.64 0.86
CA SER A 126 -9.24 -3.47 0.27
C SER A 126 -8.96 -2.22 1.08
N ALA A 127 -8.80 -1.08 0.41
CA ALA A 127 -8.81 0.26 0.98
C ALA A 127 -9.03 1.32 -0.11
N TYR A 128 -9.26 2.58 0.28
CA TYR A 128 -9.25 3.68 -0.68
C TYR A 128 -7.83 3.80 -1.23
N GLU A 129 -6.87 4.20 -0.39
CA GLU A 129 -5.44 3.97 -0.65
C GLU A 129 -4.88 2.82 0.20
N GLY A 130 -3.86 2.14 -0.31
CA GLY A 130 -3.20 1.07 0.44
C GLY A 130 -2.33 1.62 1.56
N LEU A 131 -1.26 2.32 1.21
CA LEU A 131 -0.32 2.95 2.14
C LEU A 131 -0.26 4.45 1.83
N GLU A 132 -0.52 5.30 2.82
CA GLU A 132 -0.38 6.76 2.69
C GLU A 132 0.59 7.29 3.75
N ALA A 133 1.58 8.07 3.32
CA ALA A 133 2.40 8.90 4.21
C ALA A 133 3.18 9.96 3.42
N ASN A 134 3.78 10.95 4.11
CA ASN A 134 4.73 11.84 3.43
C ASN A 134 6.03 11.11 3.03
N VAL A 135 6.54 10.21 3.86
CA VAL A 135 7.68 9.34 3.52
C VAL A 135 7.36 7.89 3.83
N ILE A 136 7.47 7.02 2.84
CA ILE A 136 7.27 5.58 2.96
C ILE A 136 8.61 4.88 2.74
N ASN A 137 9.10 4.20 3.77
CA ASN A 137 10.34 3.42 3.73
C ASN A 137 10.03 1.93 3.87
N ILE A 138 10.45 1.13 2.90
CA ILE A 138 10.32 -0.33 2.93
C ILE A 138 11.72 -0.93 2.80
N SER A 139 12.20 -1.56 3.86
CA SER A 139 13.52 -2.21 3.90
C SER A 139 13.45 -3.72 4.10
N GLY A 140 12.26 -4.27 4.36
CA GLY A 140 12.07 -5.70 4.61
C GLY A 140 10.61 -6.10 4.64
N GLY A 141 10.37 -7.37 4.98
CA GLY A 141 9.03 -7.93 5.08
C GLY A 141 8.36 -8.23 3.74
N ARG A 142 7.08 -8.56 3.81
CA ARG A 142 6.21 -8.86 2.67
C ARG A 142 4.95 -8.01 2.75
N THR A 143 4.76 -7.11 1.79
CA THR A 143 3.57 -6.27 1.67
C THR A 143 2.83 -6.65 0.40
N VAL A 144 1.56 -7.06 0.54
CA VAL A 144 0.67 -7.30 -0.60
C VAL A 144 -0.63 -6.55 -0.36
N LEU A 145 -1.00 -5.71 -1.32
CA LEU A 145 -2.14 -4.82 -1.15
C LEU A 145 -3.02 -4.71 -2.40
N SER A 146 -4.28 -4.40 -2.15
CA SER A 146 -5.26 -4.00 -3.14
C SER A 146 -5.95 -2.70 -2.70
N ALA A 147 -6.00 -1.70 -3.58
CA ALA A 147 -6.57 -0.38 -3.30
C ALA A 147 -7.47 0.10 -4.44
N ASN A 148 -8.43 0.96 -4.14
CA ASN A 148 -9.38 1.51 -5.11
C ASN A 148 -8.90 2.77 -5.79
N ASP A 149 -8.02 3.51 -5.13
CA ASP A 149 -7.25 4.63 -5.64
C ASP A 149 -5.77 4.19 -5.72
N ASP A 150 -4.85 4.94 -5.13
CA ASP A 150 -3.44 4.61 -5.14
C ASP A 150 -3.08 3.46 -4.20
N GLY A 151 -2.20 2.58 -4.68
CA GLY A 151 -1.74 1.47 -3.86
C GLY A 151 -0.75 1.92 -2.79
N ILE A 152 0.20 2.77 -3.18
CA ILE A 152 1.15 3.43 -2.29
C ILE A 152 1.17 4.90 -2.70
N ASN A 153 0.72 5.78 -1.82
CA ASN A 153 0.70 7.21 -2.04
C ASN A 153 1.70 7.90 -1.10
N ALA A 154 2.77 8.44 -1.67
CA ALA A 154 3.61 9.39 -0.98
C ALA A 154 3.20 10.83 -1.31
N THR A 155 2.32 11.40 -0.49
CA THR A 155 1.74 12.72 -0.70
C THR A 155 2.36 13.82 0.18
N LYS A 156 2.20 15.08 -0.22
CA LYS A 156 2.94 16.23 0.35
C LYS A 156 2.49 16.56 1.77
N GLY A 157 3.40 16.36 2.72
CA GLY A 157 3.35 16.90 4.07
C GLY A 157 4.37 18.04 4.28
N VAL A 158 5.20 17.91 5.32
CA VAL A 158 6.14 18.95 5.80
C VAL A 158 7.51 18.96 5.08
N LYS A 159 7.83 17.91 4.31
CA LYS A 159 9.07 17.72 3.55
C LYS A 159 8.74 17.20 2.15
N THR A 160 9.73 17.08 1.28
CA THR A 160 9.55 16.43 -0.03
C THR A 160 9.10 14.98 0.16
N ALA A 161 8.01 14.61 -0.50
CA ALA A 161 7.45 13.27 -0.43
C ALA A 161 8.39 12.22 -1.04
N ALA A 162 8.40 11.00 -0.52
CA ALA A 162 9.27 9.95 -1.04
C ALA A 162 8.78 8.53 -0.75
N VAL A 163 8.96 7.65 -1.73
CA VAL A 163 8.90 6.19 -1.57
C VAL A 163 10.31 5.63 -1.71
N ASN A 164 10.82 5.00 -0.65
CA ASN A 164 12.16 4.42 -0.59
C ASN A 164 12.07 2.91 -0.36
N ILE A 165 12.52 2.12 -1.35
CA ILE A 165 12.57 0.66 -1.29
C ILE A 165 14.02 0.20 -1.26
N SER A 166 14.45 -0.39 -0.14
CA SER A 166 15.80 -0.95 0.02
C SER A 166 15.80 -2.48 0.19
N GLY A 167 14.64 -3.08 0.40
CA GLY A 167 14.49 -4.52 0.60
C GLY A 167 13.02 -4.94 0.65
N GLY A 168 12.78 -6.21 0.97
CA GLY A 168 11.43 -6.77 1.08
C GLY A 168 10.78 -7.17 -0.25
N TYR A 169 9.55 -7.64 -0.14
CA TYR A 169 8.66 -7.95 -1.27
C TYR A 169 7.43 -7.06 -1.20
N VAL A 170 7.15 -6.31 -2.26
CA VAL A 170 5.99 -5.43 -2.38
C VAL A 170 5.21 -5.82 -3.63
N GLU A 171 3.94 -6.12 -3.46
CA GLU A 171 3.03 -6.35 -4.58
C GLU A 171 1.78 -5.51 -4.43
N VAL A 172 1.54 -4.69 -5.45
CA VAL A 172 0.47 -3.71 -5.48
C VAL A 172 -0.47 -4.03 -6.64
N THR A 173 -1.76 -3.92 -6.39
CA THR A 173 -2.81 -4.01 -7.41
C THR A 173 -3.84 -2.93 -7.14
N VAL A 174 -4.09 -2.03 -8.10
CA VAL A 174 -5.12 -0.99 -7.95
C VAL A 174 -6.31 -1.19 -8.88
N SER A 175 -7.37 -0.42 -8.65
CA SER A 175 -8.54 -0.34 -9.52
C SER A 175 -8.12 -0.05 -10.97
N PRO A 176 -8.79 -0.62 -11.98
CA PRO A 176 -8.51 -0.31 -13.38
C PRO A 176 -9.11 1.02 -13.85
N ASN A 177 -9.85 1.73 -12.98
CA ASN A 177 -10.55 2.97 -13.31
C ASN A 177 -10.20 4.06 -12.31
N GLY A 178 -10.10 5.29 -12.78
CA GLY A 178 -9.78 6.46 -11.97
C GLY A 178 -8.36 6.95 -12.22
N ASP A 179 -7.99 8.00 -11.49
CA ASP A 179 -6.62 8.48 -11.36
C ASP A 179 -5.94 7.57 -10.34
N THR A 180 -5.50 6.40 -10.80
CA THR A 180 -5.13 5.27 -9.93
C THR A 180 -3.73 4.82 -10.24
N ASP A 181 -2.83 5.01 -9.30
CA ASP A 181 -1.45 4.62 -9.43
C ASP A 181 -1.11 3.41 -8.56
N GLY A 182 -0.38 2.46 -9.16
CA GLY A 182 0.20 1.40 -8.36
C GLY A 182 1.12 1.98 -7.26
N ILE A 183 1.92 2.98 -7.63
CA ILE A 183 2.70 3.79 -6.69
C ILE A 183 2.64 5.22 -7.21
N ASP A 184 2.07 6.14 -6.43
CA ASP A 184 2.18 7.58 -6.63
C ASP A 184 3.20 8.14 -5.64
N SER A 185 4.10 8.98 -6.13
CA SER A 185 4.85 9.88 -5.29
C SER A 185 4.85 11.29 -5.84
N ASN A 186 4.29 12.21 -5.05
CA ASN A 186 4.44 13.65 -5.22
C ASN A 186 5.89 14.17 -5.04
N GLY A 187 6.88 13.29 -4.96
CA GLY A 187 8.30 13.59 -4.94
C GLY A 187 9.11 12.51 -5.63
N THR A 188 9.82 11.66 -4.89
CA THR A 188 10.74 10.68 -5.48
C THR A 188 10.37 9.23 -5.21
N TYR A 189 10.65 8.36 -6.18
CA TYR A 189 10.74 6.93 -5.97
C TYR A 189 12.21 6.48 -6.08
N THR A 190 12.71 5.79 -5.05
CA THR A 190 14.07 5.24 -5.06
C THR A 190 14.05 3.77 -4.67
N GLN A 191 14.57 2.92 -5.56
CA GLN A 191 14.77 1.50 -5.30
C GLN A 191 16.25 1.10 -5.35
N THR A 192 16.75 0.55 -4.25
CA THR A 192 18.13 0.06 -4.09
C THR A 192 18.21 -1.45 -3.85
N GLY A 193 17.08 -2.10 -3.57
CA GLY A 193 16.97 -3.52 -3.31
C GLY A 193 15.51 -4.00 -3.33
N GLY A 194 15.28 -5.23 -2.87
CA GLY A 194 13.95 -5.82 -2.80
C GLY A 194 13.33 -6.15 -4.16
N VAL A 195 12.09 -6.63 -4.11
CA VAL A 195 11.27 -6.95 -5.28
C VAL A 195 9.96 -6.17 -5.18
N VAL A 196 9.66 -5.40 -6.21
CA VAL A 196 8.42 -4.61 -6.32
C VAL A 196 7.68 -5.06 -7.58
N ILE A 197 6.42 -5.43 -7.42
CA ILE A 197 5.49 -5.69 -8.52
C ILE A 197 4.36 -4.68 -8.39
N THR A 198 4.36 -3.68 -9.25
CA THR A 198 3.35 -2.62 -9.23
C THR A 198 2.50 -2.69 -10.49
N LYS A 199 1.18 -2.59 -10.31
CA LYS A 199 0.18 -2.75 -11.36
C LYS A 199 -0.78 -1.58 -11.29
N GLY A 200 -0.93 -0.84 -12.39
CA GLY A 200 -1.86 0.28 -12.49
C GLY A 200 -2.30 0.51 -13.95
N PRO A 201 -3.54 0.99 -14.17
CA PRO A 201 -4.06 1.23 -15.51
C PRO A 201 -3.18 2.21 -16.28
N SER A 202 -3.24 2.14 -17.61
CA SER A 202 -2.52 3.07 -18.49
C SER A 202 -3.52 3.97 -19.21
N GLN A 203 -4.28 4.72 -18.42
CA GLN A 203 -5.29 5.68 -18.88
C GLN A 203 -4.91 7.10 -18.42
N SER A 204 -5.71 8.11 -18.79
CA SER A 204 -5.37 9.51 -18.50
C SER A 204 -5.13 9.72 -17.01
N MET A 205 -3.88 10.05 -16.65
CA MET A 205 -3.31 10.27 -15.32
C MET A 205 -2.99 9.03 -14.46
N ALA A 206 -3.33 7.82 -14.90
CA ALA A 206 -3.00 6.59 -14.18
C ALA A 206 -1.73 5.88 -14.69
N ALA A 207 -0.98 5.25 -13.78
CA ALA A 207 0.27 4.56 -14.02
C ALA A 207 0.51 3.36 -13.08
N ALA A 208 1.47 2.51 -13.45
CA ALA A 208 2.00 1.52 -12.51
C ALA A 208 2.94 2.19 -11.49
N LEU A 209 3.63 3.25 -11.91
CA LEU A 209 4.47 4.08 -11.07
C LEU A 209 4.44 5.50 -11.64
N ASP A 210 3.80 6.40 -10.91
CA ASP A 210 3.85 7.84 -11.17
C ASP A 210 4.71 8.54 -10.12
N THR A 211 5.50 9.51 -10.58
CA THR A 211 6.27 10.37 -9.70
C THR A 211 6.39 11.77 -10.27
N ASP A 212 6.07 12.79 -9.47
CA ASP A 212 6.32 14.21 -9.79
C ASP A 212 7.81 14.52 -10.04
N GLY A 213 8.68 13.84 -9.29
CA GLY A 213 10.12 14.00 -9.33
C GLY A 213 10.82 12.92 -10.16
N THR A 214 11.76 12.22 -9.54
CA THR A 214 12.52 11.15 -10.20
C THR A 214 12.17 9.80 -9.61
N ALA A 215 11.78 8.86 -10.48
CA ALA A 215 11.83 7.44 -10.20
C ALA A 215 13.19 6.87 -10.61
N SER A 216 13.93 6.27 -9.67
CA SER A 216 15.24 5.67 -9.92
C SER A 216 15.37 4.29 -9.29
N ILE A 217 16.10 3.42 -10.00
CA ILE A 217 16.43 2.07 -9.52
C ILE A 217 17.93 1.82 -9.72
N THR A 218 18.62 1.42 -8.66
CA THR A 218 20.07 1.09 -8.68
C THR A 218 20.36 -0.33 -8.19
N GLY A 219 19.35 -1.03 -7.65
CA GLY A 219 19.42 -2.43 -7.25
C GLY A 219 18.03 -3.02 -7.04
N GLY A 220 17.95 -4.34 -6.83
CA GLY A 220 16.69 -5.07 -6.72
C GLY A 220 16.01 -5.34 -8.07
N THR A 221 14.69 -5.54 -8.01
CA THR A 221 13.81 -5.84 -9.14
C THR A 221 12.52 -5.03 -9.03
N LEU A 222 12.12 -4.39 -10.13
CA LEU A 222 10.86 -3.69 -10.31
C LEU A 222 10.14 -4.26 -11.54
N ILE A 223 8.95 -4.80 -11.34
CA ILE A 223 8.04 -5.23 -12.40
C ILE A 223 6.88 -4.23 -12.44
N CYS A 224 6.79 -3.47 -13.53
CA CYS A 224 5.71 -2.51 -13.76
C CYS A 224 4.74 -3.07 -14.80
N LEU A 225 3.47 -3.25 -14.40
CA LEU A 225 2.36 -3.53 -15.31
C LEU A 225 1.54 -2.25 -15.46
N GLY A 226 1.78 -1.53 -16.54
CA GLY A 226 1.24 -0.21 -16.82
C GLY A 226 2.34 0.78 -17.22
N TYR A 227 2.01 2.07 -17.24
CA TYR A 227 2.97 3.14 -17.51
C TYR A 227 3.94 3.30 -16.32
N ALA A 228 5.21 3.57 -16.62
CA ALA A 228 6.22 3.93 -15.63
C ALA A 228 7.40 4.61 -16.33
N ASN A 229 7.90 5.72 -15.77
CA ASN A 229 9.07 6.43 -16.27
C ASN A 229 10.23 6.32 -15.29
N VAL A 230 11.09 5.30 -15.46
CA VAL A 230 12.11 4.94 -14.48
C VAL A 230 13.52 5.13 -15.03
N LYS A 231 14.37 5.79 -14.24
CA LYS A 231 15.81 5.91 -14.51
C LYS A 231 16.55 4.71 -13.91
N ALA A 232 17.00 3.80 -14.78
CA ALA A 232 17.84 2.67 -14.39
C ALA A 232 19.31 3.10 -14.18
N GLY A 233 19.91 2.66 -13.08
CA GLY A 233 21.35 2.76 -12.81
C GLY A 233 22.17 1.77 -13.65
N SER A 234 23.49 1.93 -13.65
CA SER A 234 24.41 1.13 -14.49
C SER A 234 24.38 -0.39 -14.23
N SER A 235 24.00 -0.78 -13.01
CA SER A 235 23.84 -2.18 -12.58
C SER A 235 22.47 -2.78 -12.93
N VAL A 236 21.53 -1.98 -13.42
CA VAL A 236 20.14 -2.39 -13.65
C VAL A 236 19.83 -2.42 -15.14
N LYS A 237 19.30 -3.55 -15.60
CA LYS A 237 18.83 -3.72 -16.98
C LYS A 237 17.33 -3.49 -17.06
N ALA A 238 16.88 -2.88 -18.16
CA ALA A 238 15.47 -2.72 -18.50
C ALA A 238 15.08 -3.74 -19.58
N TYR A 239 14.01 -4.50 -19.33
CA TYR A 239 13.44 -5.51 -20.20
C TYR A 239 12.00 -5.10 -20.54
N SER A 240 11.72 -4.89 -21.81
CA SER A 240 10.34 -4.70 -22.30
C SER A 240 9.76 -6.07 -22.61
N LEU A 241 8.68 -6.46 -21.91
CA LEU A 241 7.98 -7.71 -22.18
C LEU A 241 6.76 -7.42 -23.03
N SER A 242 6.62 -8.14 -24.15
CA SER A 242 5.43 -8.09 -24.99
C SER A 242 4.29 -8.93 -24.39
N LEU A 243 3.78 -8.53 -23.23
CA LEU A 243 2.62 -9.16 -22.58
C LEU A 243 1.34 -8.43 -23.03
N HIS A 244 0.91 -8.69 -24.26
CA HIS A 244 -0.24 -7.99 -24.86
C HIS A 244 -1.60 -8.65 -24.56
N SER A 245 -1.62 -9.81 -23.91
CA SER A 245 -2.85 -10.50 -23.52
C SER A 245 -3.14 -10.37 -22.03
N ALA A 246 -4.42 -10.13 -21.72
CA ALA A 246 -4.91 -10.28 -20.35
C ALA A 246 -4.77 -11.75 -19.92
N GLY A 247 -4.45 -11.98 -18.65
CA GLY A 247 -4.25 -13.33 -18.11
C GLY A 247 -3.09 -13.43 -17.14
N SER A 248 -2.83 -14.66 -16.70
CA SER A 248 -1.72 -14.96 -15.80
C SER A 248 -0.42 -15.05 -16.58
N HIS A 249 0.61 -14.34 -16.12
CA HIS A 249 1.96 -14.38 -16.68
C HIS A 249 2.96 -14.72 -15.59
N THR A 250 4.04 -15.39 -15.98
CA THR A 250 5.13 -15.74 -15.06
C THR A 250 6.44 -15.22 -15.63
N VAL A 251 7.21 -14.54 -14.79
CA VAL A 251 8.59 -14.13 -15.08
C VAL A 251 9.50 -14.83 -14.09
N THR A 252 10.63 -15.36 -14.57
CA THR A 252 11.63 -15.97 -13.70
C THR A 252 12.76 -14.97 -13.46
N ILE A 253 13.01 -14.64 -12.20
CA ILE A 253 14.03 -13.66 -11.81
C ILE A 253 14.94 -14.35 -10.81
N ASP A 254 16.20 -14.53 -11.23
CA ASP A 254 17.21 -15.28 -10.47
C ASP A 254 16.71 -16.65 -9.95
N GLY A 255 16.03 -17.40 -10.83
CA GLY A 255 15.46 -18.72 -10.51
C GLY A 255 14.17 -18.69 -9.69
N THR A 256 13.71 -17.52 -9.22
CA THR A 256 12.43 -17.36 -8.53
C THR A 256 11.34 -17.00 -9.52
N GLN A 257 10.22 -17.74 -9.50
CA GLN A 257 9.07 -17.45 -10.35
C GLN A 257 8.15 -16.43 -9.68
N TYR A 258 7.80 -15.39 -10.43
CA TYR A 258 6.82 -14.39 -10.05
C TYR A 258 5.64 -14.48 -11.01
N THR A 259 4.48 -14.87 -10.48
CA THR A 259 3.24 -14.97 -11.25
C THR A 259 2.33 -13.80 -10.91
N PHE A 260 1.86 -13.10 -11.94
CA PHE A 260 0.98 -11.94 -11.80
C PHE A 260 -0.08 -11.94 -12.90
N SER A 261 -1.24 -11.37 -12.58
CA SER A 261 -2.32 -11.18 -13.53
C SER A 261 -2.15 -9.86 -14.27
N ASN A 262 -2.11 -9.92 -15.60
CA ASN A 262 -2.16 -8.77 -16.48
C ASN A 262 -3.62 -8.45 -16.85
N ALA A 263 -4.01 -7.18 -16.80
CA ALA A 263 -5.29 -6.70 -17.28
C ALA A 263 -5.13 -6.02 -18.65
N SER A 264 -6.18 -6.02 -19.46
CA SER A 264 -6.18 -5.29 -20.75
C SER A 264 -5.97 -3.78 -20.59
N ALA A 265 -6.24 -3.24 -19.40
CA ALA A 265 -5.99 -1.85 -19.06
C ALA A 265 -4.50 -1.51 -18.87
N TYR A 266 -3.63 -2.50 -18.69
CA TYR A 266 -2.18 -2.32 -18.55
C TYR A 266 -1.56 -2.33 -19.95
N SER A 267 -1.28 -1.16 -20.51
CA SER A 267 -0.88 -1.04 -21.92
C SER A 267 0.55 -1.53 -22.20
N LYS A 268 1.35 -1.76 -21.14
CA LYS A 268 2.77 -2.08 -21.21
C LYS A 268 3.19 -2.90 -19.99
N THR A 269 4.12 -3.83 -20.17
CA THR A 269 4.86 -4.43 -19.04
C THR A 269 6.35 -4.17 -19.21
N THR A 270 6.97 -3.61 -18.17
CA THR A 270 8.41 -3.34 -18.13
C THR A 270 9.00 -3.94 -16.87
N VAL A 271 10.14 -4.62 -17.01
CA VAL A 271 10.90 -5.15 -15.88
C VAL A 271 12.25 -4.43 -15.82
N TYR A 272 12.56 -3.85 -14.66
CA TYR A 272 13.89 -3.36 -14.34
C TYR A 272 14.50 -4.30 -13.31
N SER A 273 15.68 -4.87 -13.58
CA SER A 273 16.31 -5.78 -12.63
C SER A 273 17.83 -5.68 -12.64
N SER A 274 18.39 -5.77 -11.43
CA SER A 274 19.84 -5.92 -11.21
C SER A 274 20.34 -7.36 -11.33
N VAL A 275 19.42 -8.31 -11.51
CA VAL A 275 19.71 -9.73 -11.71
C VAL A 275 19.15 -10.21 -13.05
N THR A 276 19.45 -11.47 -13.41
CA THR A 276 19.02 -12.04 -14.69
C THR A 276 17.51 -12.31 -14.69
N VAL A 277 16.85 -11.87 -15.76
CA VAL A 277 15.43 -12.11 -16.06
C VAL A 277 15.32 -13.12 -17.20
N GLN A 278 14.51 -14.16 -17.03
CA GLN A 278 14.19 -15.21 -18.01
C GLN A 278 12.68 -15.31 -18.23
#